data_AF-A0A024WH06-F1
#
_entry.id   AF-A0A024WH06-F1
#
_cell.length_a   1.000
_cell.length_b   1.000
_cell.length_c   1.000
_cell.angle_alpha   90.00
_cell.angle_beta   90.00
_cell.angle_gamma   90.00
#
_symmetry.space_group_name_H-M   'P 1'
#
loop_
_entity.id
_entity.type
_entity.pdbx_description
1 polymer ?
#
loop_
_entity_poly.entity_id
_entity_poly.type
_entity_poly.pdbx_seq_one_letter_code
_entity_poly.pdbx_strand_id
1 'polypeptide(L)'
;MLHRLLCDLLWSDPEKEINGWGENDRGVSFTFGQDVVHNFLRKHELDLICRAHQVVEDGYEFFAKRQLVTLFSAPNYCGEFDNAGAMMSVDETLMCSFQILKPVEKKKAAN
;
A
#
# COMPACT_ATOMS: atom_id res chain seq x y z
N MET A 1 5.20 -3.85 -26.42
CA MET A 1 5.59 -4.67 -25.24
C MET A 1 5.99 -3.83 -24.03
N LEU A 2 6.73 -2.73 -24.16
CA LEU A 2 7.17 -1.89 -23.01
C LEU A 2 6.05 -1.29 -22.14
N HIS A 3 4.84 -1.10 -22.67
CA HIS A 3 3.75 -0.45 -21.93
C HIS A 3 3.12 -1.33 -20.84
N ARG A 4 3.24 -2.67 -20.91
CA ARG A 4 2.57 -3.56 -19.96
C ARG A 4 3.24 -3.57 -18.59
N LEU A 5 4.56 -3.74 -18.54
CA LEU A 5 5.30 -3.76 -17.27
C LEU A 5 5.14 -2.46 -16.48
N LEU A 6 5.20 -1.30 -17.15
CA LEU A 6 5.02 -0.02 -16.48
C LEU A 6 3.61 0.13 -15.91
N CYS A 7 2.60 -0.36 -16.64
CA CYS A 7 1.22 -0.40 -16.15
C CYS A 7 1.13 -1.25 -14.87
N ASP A 8 1.73 -2.44 -14.87
CA ASP A 8 1.64 -3.35 -13.74
C ASP A 8 2.36 -2.83 -12.49
N LEU A 9 3.49 -2.15 -12.65
CA LEU A 9 4.20 -1.50 -11.55
C LEU A 9 3.39 -0.37 -10.89
N LEU A 10 2.50 0.28 -11.64
CA LEU A 10 1.72 1.43 -11.18
C LEU A 10 0.32 1.05 -10.68
N TRP A 11 -0.27 -0.03 -11.18
CA TRP A 11 -1.70 -0.34 -11.02
C TRP A 11 -2.02 -1.69 -10.39
N SER A 12 -1.03 -2.56 -10.18
CA SER A 12 -1.30 -3.83 -9.48
C SER A 12 -1.54 -3.64 -7.98
N ASP A 13 -2.34 -4.54 -7.40
CA ASP A 13 -2.72 -4.50 -5.99
C ASP A 13 -2.58 -5.86 -5.28
N PRO A 14 -2.13 -5.89 -4.01
CA PRO A 14 -2.19 -7.10 -3.20
C PRO A 14 -3.65 -7.46 -2.84
N GLU A 15 -3.96 -8.75 -2.82
CA GLU A 15 -5.28 -9.27 -2.44
C GLU A 15 -5.17 -10.49 -1.51
N LYS A 16 -5.93 -10.46 -0.40
CA LYS A 16 -5.81 -11.43 0.71
C LYS A 16 -6.37 -12.81 0.38
N GLU A 17 -7.42 -12.86 -0.43
CA GLU A 17 -8.22 -14.08 -0.65
C GLU A 17 -7.84 -14.86 -1.92
N ILE A 18 -6.71 -14.52 -2.55
CA ILE A 18 -6.23 -15.17 -3.77
C ILE A 18 -4.86 -15.82 -3.60
N ASN A 19 -4.58 -16.78 -4.48
CA ASN A 19 -3.26 -17.38 -4.68
C ASN A 19 -2.84 -17.12 -6.13
N GLY A 20 -1.60 -16.67 -6.34
CA GLY A 20 -1.11 -16.29 -7.66
C GLY A 20 -1.63 -14.92 -8.09
N TRP A 21 -2.09 -14.81 -9.34
CA TRP A 21 -2.55 -13.56 -9.96
C TRP A 21 -4.06 -13.59 -10.21
N GLY A 22 -4.74 -12.47 -9.96
CA GLY A 22 -6.17 -12.29 -10.16
C GLY A 22 -6.50 -11.11 -11.07
N GLU A 23 -7.77 -11.02 -11.49
CA GLU A 23 -8.29 -9.83 -12.18
C GLU A 23 -8.38 -8.67 -11.19
N ASN A 24 -8.07 -7.46 -11.65
CA ASN A 24 -8.19 -6.26 -10.82
C ASN A 24 -9.53 -5.55 -11.07
N ASP A 25 -10.35 -5.40 -10.04
CA ASP A 25 -11.64 -4.69 -10.07
C ASP A 25 -11.52 -3.22 -10.53
N ARG A 26 -10.31 -2.65 -10.51
CA ARG A 26 -10.01 -1.34 -11.11
C ARG A 26 -10.09 -1.32 -12.63
N GLY A 27 -10.18 -2.48 -13.28
CA GLY A 27 -10.19 -2.63 -14.74
C GLY A 27 -8.82 -2.42 -15.40
N VAL A 28 -7.74 -2.38 -14.60
CA VAL A 28 -6.36 -2.16 -15.07
C VAL A 28 -5.39 -3.02 -14.25
N SER A 29 -4.42 -3.64 -14.95
CA SER A 29 -3.45 -4.57 -14.37
C SER A 29 -4.12 -5.76 -13.65
N PHE A 30 -3.46 -6.33 -12.64
CA PHE A 30 -3.80 -7.56 -11.94
C PHE A 30 -3.73 -7.37 -10.43
N THR A 31 -4.45 -8.21 -9.69
CA THR A 31 -4.18 -8.43 -8.27
C THR A 31 -3.16 -9.55 -8.06
N PHE A 32 -2.49 -9.58 -6.92
CA PHE A 32 -1.52 -10.63 -6.58
C PHE A 32 -1.62 -11.09 -5.11
N GLY A 33 -1.47 -12.39 -4.92
CA GLY A 33 -1.55 -13.06 -3.62
C GLY A 33 -0.25 -12.99 -2.80
N GLN A 34 -0.32 -13.49 -1.57
CA GLN A 34 0.83 -13.53 -0.66
C GLN A 34 1.98 -14.41 -1.18
N ASP A 35 1.67 -15.46 -1.94
CA ASP A 35 2.65 -16.35 -2.56
C ASP A 35 3.48 -15.63 -3.63
N VAL A 36 2.87 -14.71 -4.40
CA VAL A 36 3.57 -13.90 -5.39
C VAL A 36 4.57 -12.97 -4.72
N VAL A 37 4.16 -12.29 -3.64
CA VAL A 37 5.05 -11.45 -2.82
C VAL A 37 6.24 -12.25 -2.32
N HIS A 38 5.98 -13.39 -1.69
CA HIS A 38 7.02 -14.25 -1.13
C HIS A 38 8.01 -14.75 -2.20
N ASN A 39 7.49 -15.18 -3.35
CA ASN A 39 8.32 -15.67 -4.45
C ASN A 39 9.16 -14.55 -5.07
N PHE A 40 8.59 -13.35 -5.23
CA PHE A 40 9.31 -12.18 -5.75
C PHE A 40 10.47 -11.80 -4.82
N LEU A 41 10.20 -11.63 -3.54
CA LEU A 41 11.21 -11.25 -2.55
C LEU A 41 12.33 -12.29 -2.45
N ARG A 42 11.98 -13.58 -2.38
CA ARG A 42 12.98 -14.66 -2.36
C ARG A 42 13.86 -14.67 -3.61
N LYS A 43 13.25 -14.51 -4.79
CA LYS A 43 13.97 -14.53 -6.07
C LYS A 43 14.96 -13.37 -6.19
N HIS A 44 14.64 -12.23 -5.57
CA HIS A 44 15.42 -11.00 -5.68
C HIS A 44 16.24 -10.68 -4.42
N GLU A 45 16.26 -11.58 -3.43
CA GLU A 45 16.99 -11.41 -2.17
C GLU A 45 16.60 -10.10 -1.44
N LEU A 46 15.29 -9.82 -1.37
CA LEU A 46 14.70 -8.65 -0.73
C LEU A 46 13.87 -9.06 0.49
N ASP A 47 13.74 -8.14 1.46
CA ASP A 47 12.97 -8.38 2.68
C ASP A 47 11.54 -7.82 2.64
N LEU A 48 11.34 -6.69 1.94
CA LEU A 48 10.10 -5.91 2.01
C LEU A 48 9.76 -5.26 0.66
N ILE A 49 8.49 -5.36 0.26
CA ILE A 49 7.89 -4.50 -0.76
C ILE A 49 7.21 -3.31 -0.07
N CYS A 50 7.65 -2.09 -0.37
CA CYS A 50 6.98 -0.87 0.08
C CYS A 50 6.22 -0.24 -1.09
N ARG A 51 4.91 0.01 -0.95
CA ARG A 51 4.06 0.44 -2.06
C ARG A 51 2.93 1.43 -1.70
N ALA A 52 2.44 2.10 -2.74
CA ALA A 52 1.39 3.13 -2.83
C ALA A 52 -0.11 2.75 -2.82
N HIS A 53 -0.87 3.60 -3.53
CA HIS A 53 -2.08 3.35 -4.33
C HIS A 53 -3.40 2.99 -3.62
N GLN A 54 -3.40 2.11 -2.61
CA GLN A 54 -4.60 1.75 -1.86
C GLN A 54 -4.75 2.66 -0.64
N VAL A 55 -5.93 3.28 -0.48
CA VAL A 55 -6.30 3.95 0.77
C VAL A 55 -6.44 2.89 1.85
N VAL A 56 -5.78 3.08 3.00
CA VAL A 56 -5.82 2.19 4.16
C VAL A 56 -6.10 3.01 5.42
N GLU A 57 -6.84 2.42 6.35
CA GLU A 57 -7.43 3.11 7.51
C GLU A 57 -6.41 3.91 8.34
N ASP A 58 -5.32 3.27 8.77
CA ASP A 58 -4.28 3.89 9.59
C ASP A 58 -3.20 4.61 8.78
N GLY A 59 -3.38 4.75 7.46
CA GLY A 59 -2.36 5.27 6.55
C GLY A 59 -1.22 4.29 6.24
N TYR A 60 -1.15 3.14 6.93
CA TYR A 60 -0.32 2.01 6.51
C TYR A 60 -1.01 0.67 6.79
N GLU A 61 -0.71 -0.35 5.99
CA GLU A 61 -1.17 -1.73 6.23
C GLU A 61 -0.10 -2.73 5.82
N PHE A 62 0.18 -3.72 6.66
CA PHE A 62 1.05 -4.85 6.32
C PHE A 62 0.26 -5.99 5.65
N PHE A 63 0.90 -6.63 4.69
CA PHE A 63 0.42 -7.80 3.95
C PHE A 63 1.50 -8.89 3.91
N ALA A 64 1.11 -10.12 3.54
CA ALA A 64 2.02 -11.26 3.35
C ALA A 64 3.02 -11.44 4.51
N LYS A 65 2.52 -11.60 5.74
CA LYS A 65 3.37 -11.73 6.95
C LYS A 65 4.39 -10.59 7.11
N ARG A 66 3.95 -9.35 6.83
CA ARG A 66 4.75 -8.12 6.90
C ARG A 66 5.86 -8.02 5.84
N GLN A 67 5.80 -8.83 4.79
CA GLN A 67 6.71 -8.77 3.65
C GLN A 67 6.28 -7.74 2.60
N LEU A 68 5.06 -7.18 2.72
CA LEU A 68 4.63 -6.03 1.94
C LEU A 68 3.98 -5.00 2.87
N VAL A 69 4.26 -3.72 2.65
CA VAL A 69 3.58 -2.61 3.31
C VAL A 69 2.96 -1.67 2.28
N THR A 70 1.68 -1.38 2.46
CA THR A 70 0.98 -0.31 1.76
C THR A 70 1.09 0.95 2.61
N LEU A 71 1.48 2.07 2.00
CA LEU A 71 1.51 3.40 2.60
C LEU A 71 0.51 4.32 1.89
N PHE A 72 -0.18 5.13 2.67
CA PHE A 72 -1.07 6.16 2.18
C PHE A 72 -0.91 7.42 3.04
N SER A 73 -0.52 8.54 2.43
CA SER A 73 -0.11 9.74 3.18
C SER A 73 -1.10 10.90 3.10
N ALA A 74 -2.25 10.72 2.43
CA ALA A 74 -3.31 11.72 2.35
C ALA A 74 -4.41 11.41 3.38
N PRO A 75 -4.40 12.03 4.57
CA PRO A 75 -5.47 11.84 5.55
C PRO A 75 -6.79 12.43 5.04
N ASN A 76 -7.90 11.87 5.49
CA ASN A 76 -9.24 12.25 5.04
C ASN A 76 -9.37 12.25 3.50
N TYR A 77 -8.96 11.15 2.86
CA TYR A 77 -8.88 11.11 1.40
C TYR A 77 -10.22 11.48 0.77
N CYS A 78 -10.17 12.33 -0.26
CA CYS A 78 -11.34 12.93 -0.92
C CYS A 78 -12.37 13.64 0.01
N GLY A 79 -12.11 13.80 1.31
CA GLY A 79 -13.13 14.25 2.27
C GLY A 79 -14.21 13.22 2.58
N GLU A 80 -14.07 11.98 2.09
CA GLU A 80 -15.06 10.90 2.17
C GLU A 80 -14.57 9.75 3.05
N PHE A 81 -13.26 9.55 3.13
CA PHE A 81 -12.64 8.53 3.96
C PHE A 81 -12.22 9.15 5.30
N ASP A 82 -12.33 8.42 6.42
CA ASP A 82 -11.80 8.87 7.72
C ASP A 82 -10.38 8.34 7.98
N ASN A 83 -9.64 8.04 6.91
CA ASN A 83 -8.32 7.44 7.01
C ASN A 83 -7.28 8.44 7.55
N ALA A 84 -6.31 7.92 8.30
CA ALA A 84 -5.08 8.64 8.58
C ALA A 84 -4.13 8.61 7.37
N GLY A 85 -3.15 9.51 7.39
CA GLY A 85 -1.96 9.42 6.57
C GLY A 85 -0.82 8.76 7.36
N ALA A 86 0.10 8.07 6.71
CA ALA A 86 1.33 7.60 7.33
C ALA A 86 2.57 7.96 6.52
N MET A 87 3.70 8.05 7.22
CA MET A 87 5.05 8.09 6.66
C MET A 87 5.88 6.98 7.30
N MET A 88 6.60 6.21 6.49
CA MET A 88 7.55 5.21 6.97
C MET A 88 8.96 5.80 6.99
N SER A 89 9.64 5.73 8.13
CA SER A 89 11.06 6.01 8.25
C SER A 89 11.83 4.70 8.33
N VAL A 90 12.88 4.60 7.53
CA VAL A 90 13.80 3.45 7.49
C VAL A 90 15.17 3.96 7.94
N ASP A 91 15.70 3.42 9.03
CA ASP A 91 17.01 3.81 9.56
C ASP A 91 18.17 3.01 8.95
N GLU A 92 19.40 3.30 9.40
CA GLU A 92 20.63 2.65 8.93
C GLU A 92 20.68 1.13 9.23
N THR A 93 19.86 0.64 10.16
CA THR A 93 19.70 -0.79 10.47
C THR A 93 18.55 -1.43 9.70
N LEU A 94 17.93 -0.69 8.79
CA LEU A 94 16.73 -1.05 8.04
C LEU A 94 15.48 -1.23 8.92
N MET A 95 15.51 -0.70 10.15
CA MET A 95 14.34 -0.73 11.02
C MET A 95 13.28 0.25 10.49
N CYS A 96 12.08 -0.28 10.24
CA CYS A 96 10.94 0.49 9.75
C CYS A 96 10.09 1.00 10.93
N SER A 97 9.91 2.32 11.02
CA SER A 97 9.01 2.98 11.97
C SER A 97 7.97 3.84 11.23
N PHE A 98 6.81 4.06 11.83
CA PHE A 98 5.69 4.76 11.20
C PHE A 98 5.28 5.99 11.99
N GLN A 99 5.09 7.11 11.30
CA GLN A 99 4.52 8.34 11.83
C GLN A 99 3.13 8.52 11.24
N ILE A 100 2.12 8.65 12.10
CA ILE A 100 0.71 8.69 11.70
C ILE A 100 0.19 10.12 11.81
N LEU A 101 -0.41 10.61 10.73
CA LEU A 101 -1.08 11.90 10.64
C LEU A 101 -2.59 11.68 10.59
N LYS A 102 -3.27 11.92 11.71
CA LYS A 102 -4.73 11.82 11.78
C LYS A 102 -5.41 12.93 10.97
N PRO A 103 -6.61 12.68 10.43
CA PRO A 103 -7.38 13.73 9.77
C PRO A 103 -7.68 14.88 10.75
N VAL A 104 -7.60 16.12 10.24
CA VAL A 104 -7.88 17.31 11.04
C VAL A 104 -9.39 17.50 11.13
N GLU A 105 -9.94 17.58 12.35
CA GLU A 105 -11.33 17.99 12.53
C GLU A 105 -11.53 19.39 11.95
N LYS A 106 -12.49 19.54 11.03
CA LYS A 106 -12.90 20.87 10.57
C LYS A 106 -13.44 21.62 11.79
N LYS A 107 -12.75 22.68 12.24
CA LYS A 107 -13.32 23.63 13.20
C LYS A 107 -14.68 24.06 12.64
N LYS A 108 -15.77 23.77 13.37
CA LYS A 108 -17.07 24.34 13.05
C LYS A 108 -16.88 25.85 12.96
N ALA A 109 -17.19 26.43 11.80
CA ALA A 109 -17.24 27.88 11.67
C ALA A 109 -18.12 28.40 12.82
N ALA A 110 -17.56 29.28 13.64
CA ALA A 110 -18.35 29.94 14.67
C ALA A 110 -19.45 30.72 13.95
N ASN A 111 -20.69 30.30 14.15
CA ASN A 111 -21.88 31.04 13.74
C ASN A 111 -22.04 32.28 14.63
#